data_AF-A0A7R9JK80-F1
#
_entry.id   AF-A0A7R9JK80-F1
#
_cell.length_a   1.000
_cell.length_b   1.000
_cell.length_c   1.000
_cell.angle_alpha   90.00
_cell.angle_beta   90.00
_cell.angle_gamma   90.00
#
_symmetry.space_group_name_H-M   'P 1'
#
loop_
_entity.id
_entity.type
_entity.pdbx_description
1 polymer ?
#
loop_
_entity_poly.entity_id
_entity_poly.type
_entity_poly.pdbx_seq_one_letter_code
_entity_poly.pdbx_strand_id
1 'polypeptide(L)'
;MMDRVMKECTRHFIRNLNVDNCIETRSLPGIARNKTFVGQVEEYIAQHFGEVSKSKILLSLPCVRIEVLNQTRQEMSLVVGESVCQLVLDWVKRQYDEEVTNIDSVTEKTHLLYLALDNSLQDCSELPTGELSDTEIVQDYKKMSNKNLNNHKSRRKGQLQPAKPRVLMYSREITQRTETEKESDWNLIAAARVGDHTFLALVTLNGHLATMSVQLRLNQPSTPSPVSTPVASRPASEEKPDLYCVMANMSSVKCSVGCANLNGTLLVCGE
;
A
#
# COMPACT_ATOMS: atom_id res chain seq x y z
N MET A 1 27.63 -19.30 28.12
CA MET A 1 26.59 -18.85 29.08
C MET A 1 25.46 -18.12 28.36
N MET A 2 25.78 -17.17 27.46
CA MET A 2 24.79 -16.38 26.70
C MET A 2 23.87 -17.21 25.78
N ASP A 3 24.40 -18.25 25.12
CA ASP A 3 23.59 -19.09 24.22
C ASP A 3 22.49 -19.88 24.95
N ARG A 4 22.75 -20.28 26.20
CA ARG A 4 21.75 -20.99 27.01
C ARG A 4 20.62 -20.05 27.42
N VAL A 5 20.95 -18.81 27.79
CA VAL A 5 19.97 -17.78 28.10
C VAL A 5 19.14 -17.44 26.85
N MET A 6 19.79 -17.25 25.70
CA MET A 6 19.12 -16.97 24.43
C MET A 6 18.12 -18.08 24.08
N LYS A 7 18.53 -19.36 24.14
CA LYS A 7 17.63 -20.50 23.89
C LYS A 7 16.44 -20.52 24.83
N GLU A 8 16.64 -20.19 26.10
CA GLU A 8 15.55 -20.16 27.08
C GLU A 8 14.58 -19.00 26.87
N CYS A 9 15.10 -17.80 26.55
CA CYS A 9 14.27 -16.65 26.17
C CYS A 9 13.45 -16.97 24.91
N THR A 10 14.07 -17.52 23.86
CA THR A 10 13.39 -17.96 22.64
C THR A 10 12.26 -18.93 22.96
N ARG A 11 12.52 -19.97 23.77
CA ARG A 11 11.50 -20.93 24.20
C ARG A 11 10.37 -20.27 24.98
N HIS A 12 10.69 -19.31 25.85
CA HIS A 12 9.70 -18.58 26.62
C HIS A 12 8.80 -17.71 25.73
N PHE A 13 9.37 -16.97 24.76
CA PHE A 13 8.60 -16.17 23.82
C PHE A 13 7.64 -17.02 23.00
N ILE A 14 8.12 -18.13 22.42
CA ILE A 14 7.27 -19.02 21.62
C ILE A 14 6.12 -19.61 22.45
N ARG A 15 6.38 -20.00 23.70
CA ARG A 15 5.34 -20.56 24.58
C ARG A 15 4.27 -19.57 25.00
N ASN A 16 4.58 -18.28 25.00
CA ASN A 16 3.67 -17.22 25.44
C ASN A 16 3.25 -16.32 24.26
N LEU A 17 3.47 -16.78 23.03
CA LEU A 17 3.09 -16.05 21.83
C LEU A 17 1.56 -15.99 21.72
N ASN A 18 1.03 -14.80 21.48
CA ASN A 18 -0.39 -14.56 21.30
C ASN A 18 -0.62 -13.43 20.28
N VAL A 19 -1.88 -13.19 19.92
CA VAL A 19 -2.28 -12.16 18.94
C VAL A 19 -1.83 -10.75 19.35
N ASP A 20 -1.72 -10.47 20.65
CA ASP A 20 -1.37 -9.15 21.17
C ASP A 20 0.14 -8.88 21.16
N ASN A 21 0.99 -9.91 21.24
CA ASN A 21 2.44 -9.74 21.37
C ASN A 21 3.26 -10.27 20.19
N CYS A 22 2.65 -10.95 19.21
CA CYS A 22 3.38 -11.60 18.13
C CYS A 22 4.13 -10.61 17.22
N ILE A 23 3.53 -9.46 16.92
CA ILE A 23 4.14 -8.41 16.09
C ILE A 23 5.33 -7.75 16.80
N GLU A 24 5.18 -7.45 18.09
CA GLU A 24 6.29 -6.90 18.91
C GLU A 24 7.42 -7.92 19.04
N THR A 25 7.07 -9.19 19.25
CA THR A 25 8.03 -10.29 19.30
C THR A 25 8.81 -10.42 17.99
N ARG A 26 8.14 -10.30 16.84
CA ARG A 26 8.78 -10.29 15.50
C ARG A 26 9.62 -9.03 15.23
N SER A 27 9.35 -7.94 15.94
CA SER A 27 10.07 -6.67 15.82
C SER A 27 11.30 -6.56 16.73
N LEU A 28 11.55 -7.55 17.59
CA LEU A 28 12.66 -7.49 18.55
C LEU A 28 14.03 -7.34 17.85
N PRO A 29 14.89 -6.39 18.27
CA PRO A 29 16.19 -6.21 17.67
C PRO A 29 17.08 -7.46 17.76
N GLY A 30 17.74 -7.80 16.65
CA GLY A 30 18.72 -8.89 16.61
C GLY A 30 18.13 -10.31 16.49
N ILE A 31 16.81 -10.48 16.54
CA ILE A 31 16.18 -11.80 16.37
C ILE A 31 16.28 -12.32 14.93
N ALA A 32 16.47 -11.43 13.95
CA ALA A 32 16.64 -11.78 12.53
C ALA A 32 17.80 -12.78 12.29
N ARG A 33 18.78 -12.83 13.21
CA ARG A 33 19.89 -13.79 13.17
C ARG A 33 19.45 -15.23 13.51
N ASN A 34 18.32 -15.40 14.19
CA ASN A 34 17.76 -16.69 14.57
C ASN A 34 16.58 -17.02 13.64
N LYS A 35 16.91 -17.51 12.44
CA LYS A 35 15.92 -17.85 11.39
C LYS A 35 14.87 -18.85 11.88
N THR A 36 15.23 -19.80 12.74
CA THR A 36 14.27 -20.78 13.31
C THR A 36 13.25 -20.11 14.23
N PHE A 37 13.69 -19.20 15.10
CA PHE A 37 12.77 -18.46 15.96
C PHE A 37 11.86 -17.54 15.15
N VAL A 38 12.43 -16.79 14.20
CA VAL A 38 11.66 -15.93 13.30
C VAL A 38 10.60 -16.72 12.55
N GLY A 39 10.98 -17.87 11.96
CA GLY A 39 10.04 -18.73 11.26
C GLY A 39 8.88 -19.23 12.13
N GLN A 40 9.14 -19.58 13.40
CA GLN A 40 8.06 -20.00 14.33
C GLN A 40 7.12 -18.84 14.69
N VAL A 41 7.64 -17.62 14.83
CA VAL A 41 6.83 -16.43 15.08
C VAL A 41 6.01 -16.07 13.83
N GLU A 42 6.62 -16.10 12.65
CA GLU A 42 5.96 -15.83 11.38
C GLU A 42 4.87 -16.86 11.07
N GLU A 43 5.13 -18.15 11.31
CA GLU A 43 4.15 -19.22 11.17
C GLU A 43 2.94 -19.01 12.10
N TYR A 44 3.18 -18.63 13.36
CA TYR A 44 2.08 -18.30 14.27
C TYR A 44 1.27 -17.10 13.78
N ILE A 45 1.94 -16.04 13.30
CA ILE A 45 1.29 -14.85 12.74
C ILE A 45 0.43 -15.23 11.54
N ALA A 46 0.96 -16.02 10.60
CA ALA A 46 0.24 -16.47 9.41
C ALA A 46 -1.01 -17.28 9.77
N GLN A 47 -0.91 -18.21 10.73
CA GLN A 47 -2.04 -19.02 11.19
C GLN A 47 -3.15 -18.20 11.87
N HIS A 48 -2.80 -17.11 12.56
CA HIS A 48 -3.76 -16.28 13.32
C HIS A 48 -4.03 -14.92 12.66
N PHE A 49 -3.67 -14.76 11.38
CA PHE A 49 -3.63 -13.43 10.76
C PHE A 49 -4.99 -12.74 10.68
N GLY A 50 -6.09 -13.50 10.63
CA GLY A 50 -7.44 -12.96 10.66
C GLY A 50 -7.78 -12.15 11.93
N GLU A 51 -7.12 -12.45 13.05
CA GLU A 51 -7.24 -11.68 14.31
C GLU A 51 -6.12 -10.64 14.41
N VAL A 52 -4.88 -11.01 14.08
CA VAL A 52 -3.71 -10.11 14.12
C VAL A 52 -3.91 -8.89 13.21
N SER A 53 -4.56 -9.05 12.06
CA SER A 53 -4.90 -7.97 11.12
C SER A 53 -5.80 -6.87 11.72
N LYS A 54 -6.49 -7.17 12.83
CA LYS A 54 -7.36 -6.22 13.55
C LYS A 54 -6.66 -5.59 14.75
N SER A 55 -5.46 -6.06 15.10
CA SER A 55 -4.71 -5.56 16.25
C SER A 55 -4.25 -4.12 16.02
N LYS A 56 -4.23 -3.32 17.09
CA LYS A 56 -3.78 -1.93 17.04
C LYS A 56 -2.32 -1.81 16.61
N ILE A 57 -1.50 -2.77 17.02
CA ILE A 57 -0.07 -2.79 16.75
C ILE A 57 0.16 -2.94 15.26
N LEU A 58 -0.50 -3.90 14.60
CA LEU A 58 -0.39 -4.08 13.15
C LEU A 58 -0.89 -2.84 12.40
N LEU A 59 -2.03 -2.28 12.79
CA LEU A 59 -2.62 -1.09 12.14
C LEU A 59 -1.79 0.19 12.36
N SER A 60 -0.85 0.19 13.30
CA SER A 60 0.09 1.30 13.55
C SER A 60 1.38 1.20 12.74
N LEU A 61 1.64 0.08 12.06
CA LEU A 61 2.82 -0.09 11.22
C LEU A 61 2.74 0.82 9.97
N PRO A 62 3.88 1.24 9.40
CA PRO A 62 3.91 1.90 8.10
C PRO A 62 3.11 1.09 7.06
N CYS A 63 2.31 1.77 6.24
CA CYS A 63 1.40 1.11 5.31
C CYS A 63 1.65 1.56 3.88
N VAL A 64 2.08 0.64 3.02
CA VAL A 64 2.13 0.88 1.59
C VAL A 64 0.72 0.69 1.02
N ARG A 65 0.23 1.68 0.27
CA ARG A 65 -1.13 1.66 -0.29
C ARG A 65 -1.06 1.49 -1.80
N ILE A 66 -1.69 0.44 -2.31
CA ILE A 66 -1.64 0.07 -3.72
C ILE A 66 -3.06 -0.18 -4.24
N GLU A 67 -3.36 0.38 -5.39
CA GLU A 67 -4.52 0.04 -6.19
C GLU A 67 -4.07 -0.69 -7.46
N VAL A 68 -4.62 -1.87 -7.74
CA VAL A 68 -4.29 -2.65 -8.94
C VAL A 68 -5.48 -2.63 -9.89
N LEU A 69 -5.25 -2.18 -11.12
CA LEU A 69 -6.26 -2.13 -12.17
C LEU A 69 -6.48 -3.51 -12.80
N ASN A 70 -7.74 -3.91 -12.90
CA ASN A 70 -8.20 -5.10 -13.61
C ASN A 70 -9.13 -4.71 -14.76
N GLN A 71 -9.14 -5.48 -15.85
CA GLN A 71 -9.98 -5.16 -17.01
C GLN A 71 -11.41 -5.64 -16.83
N THR A 72 -11.60 -6.77 -16.14
CA THR A 72 -12.93 -7.36 -15.94
C THR A 72 -13.22 -7.69 -14.48
N ARG A 73 -14.51 -7.75 -14.12
CA ARG A 73 -14.93 -8.18 -12.78
C ARG A 73 -14.65 -9.66 -12.53
N GLN A 74 -14.68 -10.47 -13.59
CA GLN A 74 -14.33 -11.89 -13.54
C GLN A 74 -12.87 -12.05 -13.10
N GLU A 75 -11.94 -11.32 -13.73
CA GLU A 75 -10.52 -11.31 -13.31
C GLU A 75 -10.37 -10.94 -11.84
N MET A 76 -10.99 -9.83 -11.40
CA MET A 76 -10.92 -9.39 -10.00
C MET A 76 -11.41 -10.42 -8.99
N SER A 77 -12.37 -11.26 -9.39
CA SER A 77 -12.96 -12.29 -8.54
C SER A 77 -12.10 -13.55 -8.43
N LEU A 78 -11.21 -13.77 -9.40
CA LEU A 78 -10.30 -14.91 -9.45
C LEU A 78 -8.94 -14.62 -8.79
N VAL A 79 -8.69 -13.38 -8.36
CA VAL A 79 -7.43 -12.99 -7.71
C VAL A 79 -7.28 -13.69 -6.36
N VAL A 80 -6.16 -14.39 -6.22
CA VAL A 80 -5.70 -14.95 -4.94
C VAL A 80 -4.92 -13.86 -4.19
N GLY A 81 -5.35 -13.57 -2.96
CA GLY A 81 -4.80 -12.47 -2.15
C GLY A 81 -3.29 -12.56 -1.91
N GLU A 82 -2.80 -13.75 -1.54
CA GLU A 82 -1.37 -13.98 -1.30
C GLU A 82 -0.53 -13.72 -2.57
N SER A 83 -1.00 -14.20 -3.73
CA SER A 83 -0.30 -14.03 -5.00
C SER A 83 -0.23 -12.56 -5.42
N VAL A 84 -1.33 -11.80 -5.30
CA VAL A 84 -1.29 -10.36 -5.65
C VAL A 84 -0.45 -9.56 -4.66
N CYS A 85 -0.50 -9.89 -3.35
CA CYS A 85 0.36 -9.26 -2.36
C CYS A 85 1.84 -9.57 -2.63
N GLN A 86 2.19 -10.78 -3.06
CA GLN A 86 3.57 -11.12 -3.44
C GLN A 86 4.04 -10.31 -4.66
N LEU A 87 3.21 -10.20 -5.71
CA LEU A 87 3.54 -9.35 -6.87
C LEU A 87 3.77 -7.90 -6.48
N VAL A 88 2.94 -7.37 -5.57
CA VAL A 88 3.09 -6.02 -5.05
C VAL A 88 4.39 -5.88 -4.25
N LEU A 89 4.74 -6.85 -3.40
CA LEU A 89 6.00 -6.85 -2.66
C LEU A 89 7.20 -6.81 -3.62
N ASP A 90 7.17 -7.62 -4.68
CA ASP A 90 8.22 -7.66 -5.69
C ASP A 90 8.32 -6.33 -6.47
N TRP A 91 7.19 -5.66 -6.72
CA TRP A 91 7.18 -4.32 -7.30
C TRP A 91 7.78 -3.28 -6.34
N VAL A 92 7.38 -3.26 -5.07
CA VAL A 92 7.93 -2.33 -4.05
C VAL A 92 9.44 -2.52 -3.91
N LYS A 93 9.92 -3.77 -3.92
CA LYS A 93 11.35 -4.09 -3.87
C LYS A 93 12.10 -3.48 -5.07
N ARG A 94 11.57 -3.61 -6.29
CA ARG A 94 12.15 -2.98 -7.49
C ARG A 94 12.22 -1.46 -7.36
N GLN A 95 11.15 -0.81 -6.88
CA GLN A 95 11.14 0.64 -6.67
C GLN A 95 12.20 1.08 -5.66
N TYR A 96 12.40 0.30 -4.59
CA TYR A 96 13.44 0.55 -3.60
C TYR A 96 14.86 0.44 -4.18
N ASP A 97 15.11 -0.58 -5.00
CA ASP A 97 16.42 -0.84 -5.60
C ASP A 97 16.75 0.16 -6.73
N GLU A 98 15.77 0.57 -7.54
CA GLU A 98 15.96 1.44 -8.71
C GLU A 98 16.08 2.93 -8.35
N GLU A 99 15.26 3.44 -7.45
CA GLU A 99 15.19 4.87 -7.17
C GLU A 99 16.09 5.34 -5.99
N VAL A 100 16.80 4.42 -5.31
CA VAL A 100 17.55 4.68 -4.05
C VAL A 100 16.64 5.35 -3.01
N THR A 101 15.41 4.87 -2.94
CA THR A 101 14.34 5.53 -2.21
C THR A 101 14.16 4.88 -0.83
N ASN A 102 13.76 5.65 0.18
CA ASN A 102 13.40 5.10 1.48
C ASN A 102 11.97 4.51 1.47
N ILE A 103 11.70 3.59 2.40
CA ILE A 103 10.35 3.00 2.57
C ILE A 103 9.30 4.10 2.80
N ASP A 104 9.66 5.19 3.48
CA ASP A 104 8.73 6.27 3.80
C ASP A 104 8.09 6.86 2.53
N SER A 105 8.84 7.12 1.46
CA SER A 105 8.26 7.71 0.25
C SER A 105 7.23 6.80 -0.42
N VAL A 106 7.41 5.48 -0.34
CA VAL A 106 6.50 4.50 -0.93
C VAL A 106 5.20 4.48 -0.11
N THR A 107 5.25 4.86 1.17
CA THR A 107 4.07 5.02 2.03
C THR A 107 3.38 6.39 1.91
N GLU A 108 4.04 7.41 1.34
CA GLU A 108 3.51 8.78 1.26
C GLU A 108 2.30 8.92 0.33
N LYS A 109 2.20 8.07 -0.70
CA LYS A 109 1.12 8.11 -1.69
C LYS A 109 0.49 6.73 -1.89
N THR A 110 -0.70 6.74 -2.46
CA THR A 110 -1.30 5.51 -3.01
C THR A 110 -0.79 5.33 -4.44
N HIS A 111 -0.24 4.16 -4.75
CA HIS A 111 0.27 3.82 -6.08
C HIS A 111 -0.81 3.12 -6.89
N LEU A 112 -1.00 3.53 -8.14
CA LEU A 112 -1.94 2.89 -9.06
C LEU A 112 -1.15 2.06 -10.06
N LEU A 113 -1.35 0.74 -10.03
CA LEU A 113 -0.59 -0.22 -10.82
C LEU A 113 -1.48 -0.93 -11.83
N TYR A 114 -0.88 -1.28 -12.95
CA TYR A 114 -1.48 -2.12 -13.99
C TYR A 114 -0.78 -3.48 -14.01
N LEU A 115 -1.55 -4.56 -14.08
CA LEU A 115 -1.02 -5.91 -14.27
C LEU A 115 -0.86 -6.19 -15.77
N ALA A 116 0.38 -6.27 -16.23
CA ALA A 116 0.70 -6.60 -17.61
C ALA A 116 0.53 -8.11 -17.90
N LEU A 117 0.53 -8.46 -19.19
CA LEU A 117 0.30 -9.84 -19.67
C LEU A 117 1.41 -10.83 -19.22
N ASP A 118 2.58 -10.32 -18.89
CA ASP A 118 3.72 -11.09 -18.37
C ASP A 118 3.67 -11.25 -16.84
N ASN A 119 2.56 -10.87 -16.20
CA ASN A 119 2.37 -10.81 -14.75
C ASN A 119 3.28 -9.80 -14.03
N SER A 120 3.87 -8.84 -14.76
CA SER A 120 4.56 -7.71 -14.13
C SER A 120 3.58 -6.63 -13.73
N LEU A 121 3.78 -6.03 -12.55
CA LEU A 121 3.12 -4.80 -12.17
C LEU A 121 3.91 -3.60 -12.70
N GLN A 122 3.19 -2.67 -13.32
CA GLN A 122 3.71 -1.42 -13.88
C GLN A 122 2.99 -0.22 -13.26
N ASP A 123 3.71 0.87 -13.00
CA ASP A 123 3.10 2.10 -12.47
C ASP A 123 2.32 2.82 -13.57
N CYS A 124 1.06 3.17 -13.30
CA CYS A 124 0.17 3.79 -14.29
C CYS A 124 0.63 5.19 -14.73
N SER A 125 1.54 5.84 -13.99
CA SER A 125 2.11 7.13 -14.38
C SER A 125 3.09 7.03 -15.54
N GLU A 126 3.64 5.84 -15.78
CA GLU A 126 4.57 5.56 -16.88
C GLU A 126 3.87 5.09 -18.16
N LEU A 127 2.56 4.79 -18.08
CA LEU A 127 1.80 4.33 -19.25
C LEU A 127 1.71 5.42 -20.32
N PRO A 128 1.86 5.06 -21.61
CA PRO A 128 1.68 6.01 -22.72
C PRO A 128 0.28 6.63 -22.70
N THR A 129 0.18 7.89 -23.16
CA THR A 129 -1.09 8.64 -23.20
C THR A 129 -1.83 8.33 -24.49
N GLY A 130 -3.15 8.12 -24.43
CA GLY A 130 -3.99 7.86 -25.60
C GLY A 130 -4.20 6.39 -25.99
N GLU A 131 -3.74 5.44 -25.19
CA GLU A 131 -4.08 4.01 -25.35
C GLU A 131 -5.43 3.65 -24.71
N LEU A 132 -5.96 2.46 -25.03
CA LEU A 132 -7.22 1.94 -24.45
C LEU A 132 -7.18 1.83 -22.90
N SER A 133 -5.99 1.84 -22.32
CA SER A 133 -5.71 1.83 -20.88
C SER A 133 -5.73 3.23 -20.23
N ASP A 134 -5.80 4.31 -21.00
CA ASP A 134 -5.73 5.71 -20.53
C ASP A 134 -7.11 6.21 -20.05
N THR A 135 -7.67 5.51 -19.07
CA THR A 135 -8.96 5.79 -18.46
C THR A 135 -8.90 7.03 -17.56
N GLU A 136 -10.06 7.59 -17.19
CA GLU A 136 -10.14 8.79 -16.32
C GLU A 136 -9.33 8.63 -15.02
N ILE A 137 -9.39 7.45 -14.38
CA ILE A 137 -8.62 7.15 -13.17
C ILE A 137 -7.10 7.19 -13.42
N VAL A 138 -6.63 6.67 -14.57
CA VAL A 138 -5.21 6.71 -14.96
C VAL A 138 -4.76 8.14 -15.27
N GLN A 139 -5.58 8.91 -15.98
CA GLN A 139 -5.29 10.31 -16.30
C GLN A 139 -5.20 11.16 -15.03
N ASP A 140 -6.11 10.98 -14.08
CA ASP A 140 -6.08 11.72 -12.81
C ASP A 140 -4.89 11.32 -11.94
N TYR A 141 -4.55 10.03 -11.90
CA TYR A 141 -3.34 9.55 -11.24
C TYR A 141 -2.07 10.17 -11.85
N LYS A 142 -1.93 10.19 -13.18
CA LYS A 142 -0.82 10.86 -13.89
C LYS A 142 -0.71 12.35 -13.52
N LYS A 143 -1.84 13.08 -13.48
CA LYS A 143 -1.87 14.50 -13.06
C LYS A 143 -1.41 14.68 -11.62
N MET A 144 -1.82 13.80 -10.70
CA MET A 144 -1.42 13.86 -9.28
C MET A 144 0.07 13.53 -9.10
N SER A 145 0.56 12.49 -9.78
CA SER A 145 1.97 12.08 -9.73
C SER A 145 2.90 13.19 -10.22
N ASN A 146 2.58 13.84 -11.35
CA ASN A 146 3.38 14.92 -11.93
C ASN A 146 3.44 16.20 -11.05
N LYS A 147 2.38 16.50 -10.28
CA LYS A 147 2.38 17.63 -9.34
C LYS A 147 3.39 17.43 -8.20
N ASN A 148 3.55 16.20 -7.72
CA ASN A 148 4.50 15.88 -6.66
C ASN A 148 5.96 16.04 -7.12
N LEU A 149 6.27 15.69 -8.38
CA LEU A 149 7.59 15.91 -8.98
C LEU A 149 7.97 17.40 -9.08
N ASN A 150 7.00 18.26 -9.39
CA ASN A 150 7.23 19.71 -9.55
C ASN A 150 7.46 20.42 -8.21
N ASN A 151 6.89 19.93 -7.10
CA ASN A 151 7.13 20.50 -5.78
C ASN A 151 8.57 20.27 -5.27
N HIS A 152 9.20 19.15 -5.65
CA HIS A 152 10.61 18.90 -5.30
C HIS A 152 11.60 19.81 -6.04
N LYS A 153 11.27 20.31 -7.24
CA LYS A 153 12.12 21.26 -7.99
C LYS A 153 12.05 22.69 -7.47
N SER A 154 10.97 23.08 -6.78
CA SER A 154 10.75 24.45 -6.29
C SER A 154 11.57 24.80 -5.03
N ARG A 155 12.08 23.82 -4.29
CA ARG A 155 12.75 24.04 -2.99
C ARG A 155 14.23 24.45 -3.05
N ARG A 156 14.80 24.70 -4.24
CA ARG A 156 16.22 25.09 -4.44
C ARG A 156 16.48 26.58 -4.69
N LYS A 157 15.72 27.49 -4.07
CA LYS A 157 16.13 28.91 -3.94
C LYS A 157 15.81 29.44 -2.53
N GLY A 158 16.56 28.98 -1.54
CA GLY A 158 16.67 29.63 -0.24
C GLY A 158 17.97 30.42 -0.17
N GLN A 159 17.88 31.70 0.22
CA GLN A 159 19.02 32.60 0.43
C GLN A 159 20.09 31.98 1.35
N LEU A 160 21.36 32.12 0.96
CA LEU A 160 22.50 31.77 1.79
C LEU A 160 22.49 32.63 3.07
N GLN A 161 22.34 31.99 4.23
CA GLN A 161 22.78 32.57 5.50
C GLN A 161 24.12 31.95 5.92
N PRO A 162 25.06 32.73 6.48
CA PRO A 162 26.37 32.22 6.88
C PRO A 162 26.25 31.29 8.10
N ALA A 163 26.85 30.10 7.99
CA ALA A 163 26.81 29.06 9.02
C ALA A 163 27.75 29.38 10.20
N LYS A 164 27.28 29.12 11.43
CA LYS A 164 28.11 29.09 12.66
C LYS A 164 28.90 27.78 12.75
N PRO A 165 30.11 27.77 13.34
CA PRO A 165 30.97 26.59 13.37
C PRO A 165 30.40 25.53 14.31
N ARG A 166 30.30 24.28 13.82
CA ARG A 166 30.03 23.11 14.66
C ARG A 166 31.36 22.37 14.88
N VAL A 167 31.68 22.16 16.16
CA VAL A 167 32.87 21.45 16.65
C VAL A 167 32.86 20.00 16.14
N LEU A 168 33.97 19.58 15.53
CA LEU A 168 34.22 18.20 15.11
C LEU A 168 34.67 17.38 16.32
N MET A 169 33.80 16.50 16.83
CA MET A 169 34.24 15.41 17.71
C MET A 169 34.75 14.27 16.82
N TYR A 170 36.06 14.07 16.83
CA TYR A 170 36.69 12.85 16.31
C TYR A 170 36.52 11.74 17.34
N SER A 171 35.82 10.65 16.98
CA SER A 171 35.99 9.35 17.62
C SER A 171 36.31 8.34 16.52
N ARG A 172 37.52 7.80 16.56
CA ARG A 172 38.03 6.81 15.61
C ARG A 172 38.81 5.75 16.37
N GLU A 173 38.15 4.62 16.65
CA GLU A 173 38.76 3.30 16.88
C GLU A 173 37.75 2.27 16.33
N ILE A 174 37.83 1.85 15.06
CA ILE A 174 38.55 0.67 14.53
C ILE A 174 38.39 -0.59 15.40
N THR A 175 37.37 -1.37 15.07
CA THR A 175 37.36 -2.85 15.06
C THR A 175 36.55 -3.24 13.82
N GLN A 176 37.15 -3.26 12.63
CA GLN A 176 37.64 -4.48 11.98
C GLN A 176 36.65 -5.65 12.00
N ARG A 177 36.00 -5.86 10.83
CA ARG A 177 35.40 -7.10 10.32
C ARG A 177 34.12 -7.61 11.00
N THR A 178 32.97 -7.25 10.43
CA THR A 178 32.24 -8.19 9.57
C THR A 178 31.35 -7.41 8.63
N GLU A 179 31.75 -7.33 7.36
CA GLU A 179 30.81 -7.26 6.25
C GLU A 179 30.05 -8.60 6.21
N THR A 180 29.24 -8.89 7.24
CA THR A 180 28.13 -9.79 7.05
C THR A 180 27.17 -9.00 6.19
N GLU A 181 27.12 -9.40 4.91
CA GLU A 181 26.06 -9.04 3.96
C GLU A 181 24.80 -8.66 4.74
N LYS A 182 24.38 -7.40 4.60
CA LYS A 182 23.09 -6.97 5.11
C LYS A 182 22.07 -7.74 4.29
N GLU A 183 21.73 -8.96 4.74
CA GLU A 183 20.78 -9.83 4.07
C GLU A 183 19.46 -9.05 4.07
N SER A 184 19.11 -8.48 2.92
CA SER A 184 17.92 -7.65 2.77
C SER A 184 16.71 -8.55 2.99
N ASP A 185 16.12 -8.47 4.18
CA ASP A 185 14.96 -9.27 4.57
C ASP A 185 13.70 -8.67 3.92
N TRP A 186 13.29 -9.28 2.81
CA TRP A 186 12.06 -8.99 2.07
C TRP A 186 11.19 -10.24 2.08
N ASN A 187 10.06 -10.18 2.76
CA ASN A 187 9.22 -11.36 2.94
C ASN A 187 7.73 -10.99 3.06
N LEU A 188 6.87 -11.82 2.49
CA LEU A 188 5.43 -11.80 2.77
C LEU A 188 5.17 -12.76 3.93
N ILE A 189 4.84 -12.20 5.09
CA ILE A 189 4.62 -13.00 6.31
C ILE A 189 3.21 -13.59 6.30
N ALA A 190 2.21 -12.76 5.98
CA ALA A 190 0.82 -13.17 5.96
C ALA A 190 -0.02 -12.19 5.13
N ALA A 191 -1.13 -12.69 4.57
CA ALA A 191 -2.11 -11.88 3.86
C ALA A 191 -3.53 -12.32 4.22
N ALA A 192 -4.46 -11.36 4.29
CA ALA A 192 -5.88 -11.62 4.50
C ALA A 192 -6.72 -10.70 3.62
N ARG A 193 -7.87 -11.22 3.17
CA ARG A 193 -8.91 -10.39 2.57
C ARG A 193 -9.67 -9.66 3.68
N VAL A 194 -9.64 -8.34 3.65
CA VAL A 194 -10.26 -7.47 4.67
C VAL A 194 -11.50 -6.73 4.16
N GLY A 195 -11.79 -6.83 2.87
CA GLY A 195 -12.99 -6.30 2.23
C GLY A 195 -13.20 -6.91 0.85
N ASP A 196 -14.21 -6.41 0.14
CA ASP A 196 -14.39 -6.81 -1.25
C ASP A 196 -13.24 -6.29 -2.11
N HIS A 197 -12.57 -7.24 -2.76
CA HIS A 197 -11.39 -7.00 -3.58
C HIS A 197 -10.29 -6.19 -2.87
N THR A 198 -10.22 -6.29 -1.53
CA THR A 198 -9.24 -5.57 -0.71
C THR A 198 -8.50 -6.54 0.19
N PHE A 199 -7.19 -6.49 0.15
CA PHE A 199 -6.27 -7.35 0.89
C PHE A 199 -5.36 -6.52 1.77
N LEU A 200 -5.09 -7.04 2.97
CA LEU A 200 -4.09 -6.51 3.88
C LEU A 200 -3.01 -7.57 4.04
N ALA A 201 -1.76 -7.18 3.92
CA ALA A 201 -0.62 -8.06 4.15
C ALA A 201 0.31 -7.49 5.20
N LEU A 202 0.95 -8.38 5.98
CA LEU A 202 2.10 -8.07 6.81
C LEU A 202 3.36 -8.52 6.05
N VAL A 203 4.31 -7.61 5.92
CA VAL A 203 5.54 -7.82 5.17
C VAL A 203 6.74 -7.34 5.94
N THR A 204 7.91 -7.87 5.60
CA THR A 204 9.19 -7.24 5.92
C THR A 204 9.69 -6.50 4.68
N LEU A 205 10.00 -5.22 4.83
CA LEU A 205 10.62 -4.37 3.82
C LEU A 205 12.02 -4.00 4.31
N ASN A 206 13.05 -4.60 3.72
CA ASN A 206 14.46 -4.37 4.09
C ASN A 206 14.72 -4.51 5.60
N GLY A 207 14.15 -5.55 6.23
CA GLY A 207 14.28 -5.81 7.67
C GLY A 207 13.30 -5.05 8.58
N HIS A 208 12.45 -4.17 8.05
CA HIS A 208 11.43 -3.46 8.80
C HIS A 208 10.04 -4.05 8.57
N LEU A 209 9.25 -4.26 9.63
CA LEU A 209 7.85 -4.64 9.47
C LEU A 209 7.04 -3.47 8.94
N ALA A 210 6.22 -3.77 7.93
CA ALA A 210 5.25 -2.86 7.36
C ALA A 210 3.99 -3.63 6.97
N THR A 211 2.93 -2.91 6.65
CA THR A 211 1.73 -3.46 6.03
C THR A 211 1.63 -3.04 4.58
N MET A 212 0.95 -3.86 3.77
CA MET A 212 0.52 -3.47 2.43
C MET A 212 -0.99 -3.58 2.33
N SER A 213 -1.65 -2.50 1.94
CA SER A 213 -3.07 -2.48 1.60
C SER A 213 -3.20 -2.52 0.08
N VAL A 214 -3.72 -3.62 -0.45
CA VAL A 214 -3.90 -3.85 -1.89
C VAL A 214 -5.39 -3.85 -2.22
N GLN A 215 -5.85 -2.88 -3.00
CA GLN A 215 -7.22 -2.80 -3.48
C GLN A 215 -7.26 -3.07 -4.99
N LEU A 216 -8.11 -3.99 -5.44
CA LEU A 216 -8.34 -4.17 -6.86
C LEU A 216 -9.42 -3.18 -7.34
N ARG A 217 -9.18 -2.58 -8.49
CA ARG A 217 -10.04 -1.57 -9.11
C ARG A 217 -10.38 -2.00 -10.52
N LEU A 218 -11.66 -1.92 -10.89
CA LEU A 218 -12.07 -2.15 -12.27
C LEU A 218 -11.67 -0.95 -13.13
N ASN A 219 -10.90 -1.20 -14.18
CA ASN A 219 -10.52 -0.21 -15.17
C ASN A 219 -11.67 0.01 -16.16
N GLN A 220 -12.64 0.85 -15.78
CA GLN A 220 -13.77 1.15 -16.66
C GLN A 220 -13.33 2.13 -17.76
N PRO A 221 -13.60 1.84 -19.05
CA PRO A 221 -13.31 2.79 -20.11
C PRO A 221 -14.13 4.07 -19.93
N SER A 222 -13.49 5.21 -20.21
CA SER A 222 -14.04 6.56 -20.02
C SER A 222 -15.23 6.86 -20.94
N THR A 223 -15.52 6.00 -21.91
CA THR A 223 -16.64 6.13 -22.83
C THR A 223 -17.61 4.97 -22.62
N PRO A 224 -18.93 5.22 -22.46
CA PRO A 224 -19.88 4.16 -22.70
C PRO A 224 -19.71 3.73 -24.15
N SER A 225 -19.38 2.46 -24.38
CA SER A 225 -19.32 1.90 -25.73
C SER A 225 -20.59 2.33 -26.49
N PRO A 226 -20.48 2.93 -27.68
CA PRO A 226 -21.66 3.17 -28.49
C PRO A 226 -22.19 1.79 -28.88
N VAL A 227 -23.29 1.36 -28.27
CA VAL A 227 -24.02 0.19 -28.73
C VAL A 227 -24.65 0.57 -30.06
N SER A 228 -23.88 0.40 -31.14
CA SER A 228 -24.37 0.48 -32.50
C SER A 228 -24.86 -0.90 -32.94
N THR A 229 -26.11 -1.23 -32.60
CA THR A 229 -26.97 -2.11 -33.40
C THR A 229 -28.44 -1.76 -33.16
N PRO A 230 -29.10 -0.97 -34.01
CA PRO A 230 -30.55 -0.93 -34.05
C PRO A 230 -31.03 -2.19 -34.76
N VAL A 231 -31.50 -3.19 -34.01
CA VAL A 231 -32.34 -4.23 -34.60
C VAL A 231 -33.70 -3.57 -34.85
N ALA A 232 -33.97 -3.32 -36.13
CA ALA A 232 -35.26 -2.85 -36.60
C ALA A 232 -36.36 -3.86 -36.23
N SER A 233 -37.27 -3.43 -35.37
CA SER A 233 -38.65 -3.91 -35.34
C SER A 233 -39.52 -2.93 -34.57
N ARG A 234 -40.11 -1.96 -35.29
CA ARG A 234 -41.38 -1.34 -34.86
C ARG A 234 -42.47 -2.42 -34.93
N PRO A 235 -43.46 -2.37 -34.03
CA PRO A 235 -44.69 -1.67 -34.39
C PRO A 235 -45.12 -0.62 -33.35
N ALA A 236 -46.05 0.24 -33.78
CA ALA A 236 -46.54 1.40 -33.06
C ALA A 236 -47.53 1.00 -31.94
N SER A 237 -47.36 1.58 -30.75
CA SER A 237 -48.47 1.97 -29.88
C SER A 237 -47.99 3.03 -28.89
N GLU A 238 -48.83 4.04 -28.71
CA GLU A 238 -48.62 5.23 -27.89
C GLU A 238 -48.51 4.91 -26.40
N GLU A 239 -47.50 5.47 -25.71
CA GLU A 239 -47.66 5.89 -24.31
C GLU A 239 -46.66 6.98 -23.94
N LYS A 240 -47.09 7.88 -23.05
CA LYS A 240 -46.54 9.19 -22.68
C LYS A 240 -45.03 9.19 -22.34
N PRO A 241 -44.33 10.32 -22.56
CA PRO A 241 -43.01 10.51 -21.99
C PRO A 241 -43.16 10.81 -20.48
N ASP A 242 -42.99 9.79 -19.64
CA ASP A 242 -42.66 10.02 -18.24
C ASP A 242 -41.25 10.62 -18.19
N LEU A 243 -41.17 11.80 -17.61
CA LEU A 243 -39.97 12.61 -17.43
C LEU A 243 -39.05 11.93 -16.40
N TYR A 244 -38.42 10.81 -16.74
CA TYR A 244 -37.35 10.24 -15.94
C TYR A 244 -36.09 11.10 -16.13
N CYS A 245 -35.93 12.09 -15.26
CA CYS A 245 -34.66 12.75 -15.08
C CYS A 245 -33.71 11.73 -14.46
N VAL A 246 -32.79 11.17 -15.27
CA VAL A 246 -31.70 10.33 -14.76
C VAL A 246 -30.86 11.20 -13.85
N MET A 247 -30.98 11.00 -12.53
CA MET A 247 -30.09 11.65 -11.58
C MET A 247 -28.66 11.18 -11.87
N ALA A 248 -27.74 12.13 -11.99
CA ALA A 248 -26.33 11.84 -12.22
C ALA A 248 -25.80 10.90 -11.12
N ASN A 249 -25.18 9.80 -11.54
CA ASN A 249 -24.52 8.89 -10.62
C ASN A 249 -23.26 9.58 -10.07
N MET A 250 -23.28 9.97 -8.79
CA MET A 250 -22.18 10.66 -8.14
C MET A 250 -21.03 9.68 -7.91
N SER A 251 -19.94 9.80 -8.67
CA SER A 251 -18.75 8.94 -8.59
C SER A 251 -17.84 9.20 -7.37
N SER A 252 -18.29 10.02 -6.41
CA SER A 252 -17.60 10.19 -5.12
C SER A 252 -18.58 10.59 -4.02
N VAL A 253 -18.44 9.99 -2.83
CA VAL A 253 -19.05 10.50 -1.61
C VAL A 253 -18.21 11.72 -1.21
N LYS A 254 -18.71 12.93 -1.45
CA LYS A 254 -18.10 14.14 -0.91
C LYS A 254 -18.51 14.25 0.56
N CYS A 255 -17.74 13.66 1.46
CA CYS A 255 -17.90 13.92 2.88
C CYS A 255 -17.41 15.36 3.14
N SER A 256 -18.31 16.33 3.15
CA SER A 256 -17.99 17.67 3.64
C SER A 256 -18.06 17.66 5.16
N VAL A 257 -16.92 17.76 5.83
CA VAL A 257 -16.87 18.01 7.27
C VAL A 257 -16.76 19.51 7.48
N GLY A 258 -17.83 20.12 8.01
CA GLY A 258 -17.82 21.50 8.47
C GLY A 258 -17.62 21.54 9.98
N CYS A 259 -16.66 22.33 10.46
CA CYS A 259 -16.56 22.67 11.88
C CYS A 259 -16.95 24.14 12.10
N ALA A 260 -17.80 24.39 13.09
CA ALA A 260 -18.18 25.74 13.50
C ALA A 260 -18.14 25.85 15.03
N ASN A 261 -17.71 26.99 15.54
CA ASN A 261 -17.74 27.28 16.98
C ASN A 261 -19.03 28.06 17.29
N LEU A 262 -19.91 27.46 18.10
CA LEU A 262 -21.09 28.12 18.64
C LEU A 262 -20.95 28.19 20.17
N ASN A 263 -20.89 29.41 20.70
CA ASN A 263 -20.81 29.68 22.16
C ASN A 263 -19.68 28.93 22.89
N GLY A 264 -18.51 28.81 22.27
CA GLY A 264 -17.36 28.11 22.85
C GLY A 264 -17.41 26.59 22.71
N THR A 265 -18.44 26.05 22.05
CA THR A 265 -18.58 24.62 21.76
C THR A 265 -18.36 24.36 20.28
N LEU A 266 -17.51 23.39 19.96
CA LEU A 266 -17.20 23.01 18.59
C LEU A 266 -18.27 22.05 18.08
N LEU A 267 -19.02 22.47 17.06
CA LEU A 267 -20.01 21.66 16.36
C LEU A 267 -19.38 21.10 15.08
N VAL A 268 -19.53 19.79 14.90
CA VAL A 268 -19.11 19.09 13.69
C VAL A 268 -20.35 18.55 13.02
N CYS A 269 -20.56 18.94 11.77
CA CYS A 269 -21.64 18.41 10.93
C CYS A 269 -21.03 17.77 9.68
N GLY A 270 -21.45 16.55 9.38
CA GLY A 270 -21.19 15.85 8.12
C GLY A 270 -22.46 15.10 7.70
N GLU A 271 -22.70 15.05 6.39
CA GLU A 271 -23.62 14.07 5.78
C GLU A 271 -22.86 12.79 5.42
#